data_AF-A0A357D197-F1
#
_entry.id   AF-A0A357D197-F1
#
_cell.length_a   1.000
_cell.length_b   1.000
_cell.length_c   1.000
_cell.angle_alpha   90.00
_cell.angle_beta   90.00
_cell.angle_gamma   90.00
#
_symmetry.space_group_name_H-M   'P 1'
#
loop_
_entity.id
_entity.type
_entity.pdbx_description
1 polymer ?
#
loop_
_entity_poly.entity_id
_entity_poly.type
_entity_poly.pdbx_seq_one_letter_code
_entity_poly.pdbx_strand_id
1 'polypeptide(L)' 'MNRLIIDADRKRGKINRNIYGHFAEHLGRCIYEGLWVGEESPIPNIRGIRSDVVEAL' A
#
# COMPACT_ATOMS: atom_id res chain seq x y z
N MET A 1 -19.57 -29.77 -11.98
CA MET A 1 -20.01 -28.82 -10.95
C MET A 1 -18.93 -28.79 -9.88
N ASN A 2 -18.36 -27.63 -9.56
CA ASN A 2 -17.27 -27.55 -8.58
C ASN A 2 -17.86 -27.33 -7.17
N ARG A 3 -17.42 -28.13 -6.20
CA ARG A 3 -17.84 -28.04 -4.80
C ARG A 3 -16.63 -27.73 -3.91
N LEU A 4 -16.74 -26.71 -3.07
CA LEU A 4 -15.80 -26.40 -1.99
C LEU A 4 -16.48 -26.57 -0.62
N ILE A 5 -15.71 -26.97 0.39
CA ILE A 5 -16.15 -27.06 1.78
C ILE A 5 -15.23 -26.18 2.62
N ILE A 6 -15.81 -25.27 3.40
CA ILE A 6 -15.09 -24.38 4.32
C ILE A 6 -15.47 -24.81 5.74
N ASP A 7 -14.46 -25.17 6.52
CA ASP A 7 -14.58 -25.55 7.92
C ASP A 7 -14.03 -24.41 8.78
N ALA A 8 -14.92 -23.72 9.50
CA ALA A 8 -14.58 -22.56 10.33
C ALA A 8 -13.91 -22.95 11.66
N ASP A 9 -14.06 -24.20 12.11
CA ASP A 9 -13.49 -24.70 13.36
C ASP A 9 -12.05 -25.20 13.17
N ARG A 10 -11.65 -25.49 11.92
CA ARG A 10 -10.30 -25.98 11.59
C ARG A 10 -9.34 -24.86 11.17
N LYS A 11 -8.62 -24.29 12.14
CA LYS A 11 -7.53 -23.31 11.89
C LYS A 11 -6.26 -23.99 11.37
N ARG A 12 -5.62 -23.40 10.35
CA ARG A 12 -4.29 -23.84 9.84
C ARG A 12 -3.14 -22.96 10.27
N GLY A 13 -3.40 -21.68 10.57
CA GLY A 13 -2.40 -20.71 10.96
C GLY A 13 -2.92 -19.29 10.86
N LYS A 14 -2.10 -18.31 11.27
CA LYS A 14 -2.37 -16.89 11.06
C LYS A 14 -1.71 -16.45 9.77
N ILE A 15 -2.50 -15.88 8.86
CA ILE A 15 -1.97 -15.24 7.65
C ILE A 15 -1.13 -14.03 8.10
N ASN A 16 0.16 -14.05 7.77
CA ASN A 16 1.05 -12.97 8.16
C ASN A 16 0.71 -11.70 7.36
N ARG A 17 0.50 -10.56 8.03
CA ARG A 17 0.15 -9.30 7.36
C ARG A 17 1.18 -8.88 6.31
N ASN A 18 2.45 -9.22 6.51
CA ASN A 18 3.54 -8.76 5.64
C ASN A 18 3.53 -9.42 4.25
N ILE A 19 2.68 -10.44 4.00
CA ILE A 19 2.49 -10.95 2.64
C ILE A 19 1.79 -9.92 1.72
N TYR A 20 1.15 -8.90 2.31
CA TYR A 20 0.57 -7.75 1.63
C TYR A 20 1.51 -6.54 1.64
N GLY A 21 2.81 -6.73 1.86
CA GLY A 21 3.80 -5.65 1.81
C GLY A 21 3.97 -5.05 0.42
N HIS A 22 4.44 -3.81 0.36
CA HIS A 22 4.73 -3.07 -0.87
C HIS A 22 6.23 -2.72 -0.97
N PHE A 23 6.68 -2.32 -2.17
CA PHE A 23 8.05 -1.91 -2.47
C PHE A 23 8.05 -0.56 -3.19
N ALA A 24 8.98 0.32 -2.81
CA ALA A 24 9.19 1.63 -3.43
C ALA A 24 10.69 1.84 -3.69
N GLU A 25 11.03 2.33 -4.87
CA GLU A 25 12.40 2.52 -5.34
C GLU A 25 12.53 3.89 -6.00
N HIS A 26 13.73 4.48 -5.94
CA HIS A 26 14.08 5.69 -6.68
C HIS A 26 14.22 5.41 -8.18
N LEU A 27 13.10 5.05 -8.81
CA LEU A 27 13.02 4.65 -10.21
C LEU A 27 11.80 5.31 -10.87
N GLY A 28 12.05 6.01 -11.98
CA GLY A 28 11.03 6.77 -12.69
C GLY A 28 10.34 7.79 -11.78
N ARG A 29 9.01 7.69 -11.68
CA ARG A 29 8.17 8.56 -10.84
C ARG A 29 7.65 7.88 -9.57
N CYS A 30 8.21 6.74 -9.16
CA CYS A 30 7.74 6.04 -7.96
C CYS A 30 7.94 6.91 -6.70
N ILE A 31 9.14 7.46 -6.50
CA ILE A 31 9.40 8.39 -5.39
C ILE A 31 9.03 9.82 -5.79
N TYR A 32 9.64 10.36 -6.84
CA TYR A 32 9.41 11.75 -7.24
C TYR A 32 8.11 11.88 -8.03
N GLU A 33 7.22 12.79 -7.62
CA GLU A 33 5.82 12.93 -8.05
C GLU A 33 4.87 11.83 -7.57
N GLY A 34 5.31 10.57 -7.49
CA GLY A 34 4.50 9.45 -6.99
C GLY A 34 4.25 9.48 -5.49
N LEU A 35 5.26 9.77 -4.68
CA LEU A 35 5.12 9.93 -3.21
C LEU A 35 5.56 11.32 -2.77
N TRP A 36 6.78 11.71 -3.13
CA TRP A 36 7.39 12.98 -2.79
C TRP A 36 7.11 14.03 -3.86
N VAL A 37 6.47 15.13 -3.46
CA VAL A 37 6.20 16.30 -4.30
C VAL A 37 6.97 17.54 -3.84
N GLY A 38 7.55 17.53 -2.63
CA GLY A 38 8.24 18.67 -2.01
C GLY A 38 7.32 19.50 -1.10
N GLU A 39 7.88 20.08 -0.03
CA GLU A 39 7.10 20.82 0.98
C GLU A 39 6.40 22.07 0.41
N GLU A 40 7.08 22.78 -0.49
CA GLU A 40 6.55 23.99 -1.17
C GLU A 40 5.74 23.67 -2.44
N SER A 41 5.39 22.40 -2.66
CA SER A 41 4.62 21.99 -3.84
C SER A 41 3.19 22.53 -3.78
N PRO A 42 2.59 22.97 -4.91
CA PRO A 42 1.17 23.30 -4.96
C PRO A 42 0.26 22.08 -4.76
N ILE A 43 0.81 20.85 -4.85
CA ILE A 43 0.08 19.61 -4.56
C ILE A 43 -0.08 19.49 -3.02
N PRO A 44 -1.31 19.30 -2.49
CA PRO A 44 -1.53 19.13 -1.06
C PRO A 44 -0.68 18.00 -0.46
N ASN A 45 0.15 18.33 0.52
CA ASN A 45 1.14 17.41 1.07
C ASN A 45 1.32 17.56 2.59
N ILE A 46 1.85 16.52 3.22
CA ILE A 46 2.30 16.53 4.60
C ILE A 46 3.81 16.26 4.59
N ARG A 47 4.60 17.27 4.97
CA ARG A 47 6.08 17.21 4.94
C ARG A 47 6.61 16.73 3.58
N GLY A 48 6.05 17.23 2.49
CA GLY A 48 6.46 16.94 1.12
C GLY A 48 5.91 15.65 0.51
N ILE A 49 5.17 14.82 1.26
CA ILE A 49 4.50 13.62 0.75
C ILE A 49 3.05 13.94 0.39
N ARG A 50 2.62 13.64 -0.85
CA ARG A 50 1.28 13.99 -1.34
C ARG A 50 0.18 13.28 -0.53
N SER A 51 -0.81 14.06 -0.09
CA SER A 51 -1.81 13.60 0.89
C SER A 51 -2.81 12.61 0.28
N ASP A 52 -3.14 12.78 -0.99
CA ASP A 52 -4.06 11.90 -1.73
C ASP A 52 -3.56 10.46 -1.82
N VAL A 53 -2.25 10.25 -1.94
CA VAL A 53 -1.66 8.90 -1.93
C VAL A 53 -1.63 8.31 -0.53
N VAL A 54 -1.39 9.13 0.50
CA VAL A 54 -1.41 8.67 1.91
C VAL A 54 -2.80 8.18 2.30
N GLU A 55 -3.86 8.88 1.91
CA GLU A 55 -5.25 8.47 2.22
C GLU A 55 -5.68 7.18 1.49
N ALA A 56 -5.01 6.83 0.39
CA ALA A 56 -5.32 5.64 -0.39
C ALA A 56 -4.61 4.37 0.11
N LEU A 57 -3.51 4.51 0.87
CA LEU A 57 -2.65 3.41 1.34
C LEU A 57 -2.97 3.00 2.78
#